data_AF-A0A533U759-F1
#
_entry.id   AF-A0A533U759-F1
#
_cell.length_a   1.000
_cell.length_b   1.000
_cell.length_c   1.000
_cell.angle_alpha   90.00
_cell.angle_beta   90.00
_cell.angle_gamma   90.00
#
_symmetry.space_group_name_H-M   'P 1'
#
loop_
_entity.id
_entity.type
_entity.pdbx_description
1 polymer ?
#
loop_
_entity_poly.entity_id
_entity_poly.type
_entity_poly.pdbx_seq_one_letter_code
_entity_poly.pdbx_strand_id
1 'polypeptide(L)'
;MKEKRSKCTEYLKLNKNLFIAYTTAFIIATITAQLLSNSINYLNTSVTMLTENSAYFSAFGLLHSIDNRKKYRIETGEIDWSRLRKDLIKILTSLGIGEIVYTILRWFSQYYLLTLNYQPYLASMISDSISFMIYLVVVNLSVKMTKLF
;
A
#
# COMPACT_ATOMS: atom_id res chain seq x y z
N MET A 1 -27.79 12.47 -3.05
CA MET A 1 -26.77 13.07 -2.15
C MET A 1 -26.16 12.08 -1.13
N LYS A 2 -26.95 11.26 -0.41
CA LYS A 2 -26.43 10.28 0.58
C LYS A 2 -25.45 9.25 0.00
N GLU A 3 -25.73 8.70 -1.18
CA GLU A 3 -24.89 7.68 -1.83
C GLU A 3 -23.49 8.21 -2.22
N LYS A 4 -23.41 9.42 -2.79
CA LYS A 4 -22.15 10.06 -3.17
C LYS A 4 -21.25 10.36 -1.95
N ARG A 5 -21.86 10.70 -0.80
CA ARG A 5 -21.16 10.92 0.48
C ARG A 5 -20.62 9.61 1.07
N SER A 6 -21.33 8.49 0.86
CA SER A 6 -20.87 7.16 1.27
C SER A 6 -19.59 6.75 0.53
N LYS A 7 -19.58 6.88 -0.80
CA LYS A 7 -18.41 6.49 -1.62
C LYS A 7 -17.16 7.30 -1.26
N CYS A 8 -17.28 8.62 -1.10
CA CYS A 8 -16.14 9.45 -0.69
C CYS A 8 -15.54 9.01 0.66
N THR A 9 -16.40 8.61 1.60
CA THR A 9 -15.97 8.10 2.90
C THR A 9 -15.23 6.76 2.78
N GLU A 10 -15.64 5.89 1.86
CA GLU A 10 -14.97 4.60 1.59
C GLU A 10 -13.57 4.79 0.99
N TYR A 11 -13.41 5.69 0.01
CA TYR A 11 -12.09 6.04 -0.53
C TYR A 11 -11.17 6.67 0.53
N LEU A 12 -11.70 7.53 1.40
CA LEU A 12 -10.92 8.11 2.50
C LEU A 12 -10.46 7.06 3.51
N LYS A 13 -11.34 6.12 3.89
CA LYS A 13 -10.96 5.00 4.77
C LYS A 13 -9.91 4.10 4.13
N LEU A 14 -10.06 3.81 2.84
CA LEU A 14 -9.07 3.04 2.07
C LEU A 14 -7.69 3.72 2.14
N ASN A 15 -7.61 4.99 1.74
CA ASN A 15 -6.34 5.73 1.72
C ASN A 15 -5.73 5.89 3.12
N LYS A 16 -6.56 6.11 4.14
CA LYS A 16 -6.13 6.12 5.55
C LYS A 16 -5.50 4.78 5.95
N ASN A 17 -6.14 3.66 5.61
CA ASN A 17 -5.65 2.33 5.95
C ASN A 17 -4.37 1.98 5.21
N LEU A 18 -4.24 2.41 3.94
CA LEU A 18 -3.01 2.27 3.16
C LEU A 18 -1.85 3.02 3.82
N PHE A 19 -2.08 4.27 4.23
CA PHE A 19 -1.05 5.08 4.86
C PHE A 19 -0.59 4.49 6.21
N ILE A 20 -1.53 4.05 7.06
CA ILE A 20 -1.20 3.44 8.35
C ILE A 20 -0.47 2.09 8.14
N ALA A 21 -0.90 1.27 7.18
CA ALA A 21 -0.25 0.00 6.90
C ALA A 21 1.18 0.21 6.37
N TYR A 22 1.37 1.17 5.47
CA TYR A 22 2.68 1.51 4.90
C TYR A 22 3.66 1.99 5.99
N THR A 23 3.23 2.96 6.81
CA THR A 23 4.06 3.49 7.91
C THR A 23 4.42 2.41 8.93
N THR A 24 3.47 1.52 9.27
CA THR A 24 3.72 0.38 10.16
C THR A 24 4.72 -0.61 9.57
N ALA A 25 4.56 -0.96 8.30
CA ALA A 25 5.46 -1.87 7.58
C ALA A 25 6.88 -1.31 7.49
N PHE A 26 7.02 -0.01 7.19
CA PHE A 26 8.30 0.68 7.13
C PHE A 26 9.06 0.64 8.46
N ILE A 27 8.36 0.86 9.58
CA ILE A 27 8.96 0.76 10.93
C ILE A 27 9.45 -0.68 11.18
N ILE A 28 8.61 -1.68 10.88
CA ILE A 28 8.97 -3.09 11.05
C ILE A 28 10.19 -3.45 10.18
N ALA A 29 10.21 -3.01 8.92
CA ALA A 29 11.33 -3.22 8.00
C ALA A 29 12.63 -2.63 8.55
N THR A 30 12.57 -1.41 9.10
CA THR A 30 13.72 -0.75 9.72
C THR A 30 14.27 -1.55 10.90
N ILE A 31 13.38 -2.06 11.77
CA ILE A 31 13.76 -2.91 12.91
C ILE A 31 14.37 -4.22 12.40
N THR A 32 13.76 -4.88 11.40
CA THR A 32 14.27 -6.12 10.81
C THR A 32 15.66 -5.92 10.20
N ALA A 33 15.87 -4.86 9.40
CA ALA A 33 17.16 -4.55 8.82
C ALA A 33 18.25 -4.34 9.89
N GLN A 34 17.89 -3.66 10.98
CA GLN A 34 18.79 -3.43 12.11
C GLN A 34 19.14 -4.73 12.84
N LEU A 35 18.16 -5.63 13.06
CA LEU A 35 18.40 -6.94 13.66
C LEU A 35 19.29 -7.83 12.79
N LEU A 36 19.24 -7.67 11.47
CA LEU A 36 20.08 -8.39 10.51
C LEU A 36 21.36 -7.64 10.12
N SER A 37 21.78 -6.59 10.83
CA SER A 37 22.93 -5.75 10.41
C SER A 37 24.25 -6.51 10.25
N ASN A 38 24.42 -7.63 10.95
CA ASN A 38 25.60 -8.50 10.88
C ASN A 38 25.47 -9.63 9.85
N SER A 39 24.34 -9.70 9.12
CA SER A 39 24.11 -10.68 8.05
C SER A 39 24.72 -10.21 6.74
N ILE A 40 25.00 -11.15 5.84
CA ILE A 40 25.40 -10.82 4.46
C ILE A 40 24.32 -9.99 3.75
N ASN A 41 24.76 -9.02 2.95
CA ASN A 41 23.91 -7.95 2.38
C ASN A 41 22.67 -8.46 1.65
N TYR A 42 22.79 -9.52 0.84
CA TYR A 42 21.64 -10.05 0.10
C TYR A 42 20.57 -10.66 1.01
N LEU A 43 20.99 -11.29 2.11
CA LEU A 43 20.08 -11.94 3.07
C LEU A 43 19.36 -10.89 3.90
N ASN A 44 20.08 -9.87 4.39
CA ASN A 44 19.47 -8.73 5.07
C ASN A 44 18.41 -8.07 4.18
N THR A 45 18.78 -7.72 2.95
CA THR A 45 17.89 -7.06 1.99
C THR A 45 16.65 -7.91 1.71
N SER A 46 16.82 -9.19 1.39
CA SER A 46 15.69 -10.05 1.00
C SER A 46 14.73 -10.31 2.16
N VAL A 47 15.25 -10.58 3.36
CA VAL A 47 14.43 -10.81 4.55
C VAL A 47 13.69 -9.54 4.95
N THR A 48 14.37 -8.39 4.95
CA THR A 48 13.75 -7.10 5.25
C THR A 48 12.59 -6.81 4.31
N MET A 49 12.78 -6.97 3.00
CA MET A 49 11.72 -6.75 2.01
C MET A 49 10.54 -7.73 2.16
N LEU A 50 10.82 -9.00 2.47
CA LEU A 50 9.77 -9.99 2.69
C LEU A 50 8.95 -9.66 3.94
N THR A 51 9.63 -9.27 5.03
CA THR A 51 8.99 -8.87 6.28
C THR A 51 8.16 -7.60 6.09
N GLU A 52 8.69 -6.60 5.38
CA GLU A 52 7.98 -5.36 5.05
C GLU A 52 6.66 -5.66 4.32
N ASN A 53 6.73 -6.41 3.22
CA ASN A 53 5.54 -6.76 2.44
C ASN A 53 4.52 -7.57 3.26
N SER A 54 5.00 -8.53 4.06
CA SER A 54 4.14 -9.35 4.90
C SER A 54 3.42 -8.51 5.97
N ALA A 55 4.15 -7.59 6.60
CA ALA A 55 3.61 -6.66 7.58
C ALA A 55 2.60 -5.71 6.95
N TYR A 56 2.92 -5.16 5.77
CA TYR A 56 2.05 -4.26 5.02
C TYR A 56 0.70 -4.90 4.71
N PHE A 57 0.69 -6.07 4.06
CA PHE A 57 -0.55 -6.73 3.68
C PHE A 57 -1.36 -7.19 4.89
N SER A 58 -0.70 -7.63 5.96
CA SER A 58 -1.36 -8.03 7.20
C SER A 58 -2.03 -6.84 7.89
N ALA A 59 -1.29 -5.74 8.09
CA ALA A 59 -1.82 -4.53 8.72
C ALA A 59 -2.96 -3.93 7.91
N PHE A 60 -2.78 -3.83 6.59
CA PHE A 60 -3.81 -3.32 5.69
C PHE A 60 -5.08 -4.19 5.73
N GLY A 61 -4.92 -5.52 5.62
CA GLY A 61 -6.04 -6.46 5.63
C GLY A 61 -6.87 -6.39 6.91
N LEU A 62 -6.20 -6.28 8.07
CA LEU A 62 -6.86 -6.11 9.37
C LEU A 62 -7.61 -4.78 9.45
N LEU A 63 -6.95 -3.66 9.15
CA LEU A 63 -7.56 -2.32 9.19
C LEU A 63 -8.77 -2.23 8.24
N HIS A 64 -8.62 -2.73 7.02
CA HIS A 64 -9.70 -2.76 6.02
C HIS A 64 -10.89 -3.60 6.47
N SER A 65 -10.63 -4.77 7.07
CA SER A 65 -11.68 -5.65 7.59
C SER A 65 -12.44 -5.02 8.76
N ILE A 66 -11.74 -4.32 9.66
CA ILE A 66 -12.35 -3.61 10.80
C ILE A 66 -13.20 -2.43 10.32
N ASP A 67 -12.67 -1.58 9.44
CA ASP A 67 -13.35 -0.38 8.96
C ASP A 67 -14.59 -0.67 8.09
N ASN A 68 -14.62 -1.86 7.47
CA ASN A 68 -15.69 -2.32 6.58
C ASN A 68 -16.48 -3.49 7.16
N ARG A 69 -16.31 -3.82 8.45
CA ARG A 69 -16.97 -4.97 9.13
C ARG A 69 -18.49 -5.06 8.92
N LYS A 70 -19.17 -3.91 8.81
CA LYS A 70 -20.62 -3.85 8.58
C LYS A 70 -21.00 -4.25 7.15
N LYS A 71 -20.11 -4.04 6.16
CA LYS A 71 -20.31 -4.39 4.74
C LYS A 71 -20.35 -5.91 4.52
N TYR A 72 -19.65 -6.66 5.38
CA TYR A 72 -19.47 -8.11 5.22
C TYR A 72 -20.32 -8.93 6.17
N ARG A 73 -21.27 -8.35 6.90
CA ARG A 73 -22.22 -9.13 7.70
C ARG A 73 -23.43 -9.51 6.86
N ILE A 74 -23.76 -10.81 6.86
CA ILE A 74 -25.03 -11.30 6.34
C ILE A 74 -26.16 -11.09 7.36
N GLU A 75 -27.42 -11.28 6.94
CA GLU A 75 -28.61 -11.04 7.77
C GLU A 75 -28.61 -11.87 9.07
N THR A 76 -27.99 -13.04 9.06
CA THR A 76 -27.81 -13.91 10.25
C THR A 76 -26.75 -13.40 11.23
N GLY A 77 -26.01 -12.34 10.88
CA GLY A 77 -24.93 -11.75 11.69
C GLY A 77 -23.56 -12.38 11.51
N GLU A 78 -23.46 -13.46 10.73
CA GLU A 78 -22.18 -14.09 10.36
C GLU A 78 -21.41 -13.25 9.33
N ILE A 79 -20.12 -13.55 9.15
CA ILE A 79 -19.25 -12.87 8.20
C ILE A 79 -19.33 -13.57 6.84
N ASP A 80 -19.65 -12.82 5.79
CA ASP A 80 -19.52 -13.24 4.39
C ASP A 80 -18.03 -13.27 3.99
N TRP A 81 -17.35 -14.36 4.36
CA TRP A 81 -15.95 -14.59 4.02
C TRP A 81 -15.70 -14.64 2.52
N SER A 82 -16.69 -15.09 1.73
CA SER A 82 -16.59 -15.17 0.28
C SER A 82 -16.50 -13.77 -0.33
N ARG A 83 -17.37 -12.86 0.08
CA ARG A 83 -17.35 -11.46 -0.36
C ARG A 83 -16.12 -10.71 0.16
N LEU A 84 -15.74 -10.90 1.42
CA LEU A 84 -14.54 -10.29 1.98
C LEU A 84 -13.29 -10.70 1.20
N ARG A 85 -13.11 -12.00 0.92
CA ARG A 85 -11.95 -12.50 0.16
C ARG A 85 -11.93 -11.97 -1.27
N LYS A 86 -13.08 -11.90 -1.94
CA LYS A 86 -13.18 -11.32 -3.30
C LYS A 86 -12.80 -9.85 -3.33
N ASP A 87 -13.31 -9.06 -2.38
CA ASP A 87 -12.98 -7.63 -2.27
C ASP A 87 -11.50 -7.43 -1.91
N LEU A 88 -10.95 -8.24 -1.00
CA LEU A 88 -9.52 -8.21 -0.67
C LEU A 88 -8.63 -8.53 -1.88
N ILE A 89 -8.98 -9.54 -2.68
CA ILE A 89 -8.22 -9.85 -3.91
C ILE A 89 -8.24 -8.66 -4.87
N LYS A 90 -9.40 -8.05 -5.13
CA LYS A 90 -9.50 -6.86 -5.98
C LYS A 90 -8.64 -5.69 -5.48
N ILE A 91 -8.63 -5.48 -4.17
CA ILE A 91 -7.78 -4.46 -3.55
C ILE A 91 -6.31 -4.83 -3.75
N LEU A 92 -5.89 -6.04 -3.38
CA LEU A 92 -4.51 -6.51 -3.55
C LEU A 92 -4.03 -6.38 -5.00
N THR A 93 -4.88 -6.72 -5.98
CA THR A 93 -4.56 -6.52 -7.41
C THR A 93 -4.41 -5.03 -7.73
N SER A 94 -5.27 -4.16 -7.21
CA SER A 94 -5.17 -2.71 -7.39
C SER A 94 -3.90 -2.13 -6.76
N LEU A 95 -3.52 -2.62 -5.56
CA LEU A 95 -2.28 -2.26 -4.88
C LEU A 95 -1.06 -2.74 -5.66
N GLY A 96 -1.09 -3.97 -6.19
CA GLY A 96 -0.01 -4.51 -7.01
C GLY A 96 0.21 -3.72 -8.30
N ILE A 97 -0.86 -3.29 -8.99
CA ILE A 97 -0.75 -2.40 -10.15
C ILE A 97 -0.12 -1.07 -9.73
N GLY A 98 -0.58 -0.49 -8.62
CA GLY A 98 0.01 0.71 -8.05
C GLY A 98 1.49 0.57 -7.78
N GLU A 99 1.92 -0.54 -7.17
CA GLU A 99 3.30 -0.81 -6.76
C GLU A 99 4.25 -0.95 -7.95
N ILE A 100 3.80 -1.62 -9.02
CA ILE A 100 4.56 -1.72 -10.27
C ILE A 100 4.79 -0.32 -10.86
N VAL A 101 3.73 0.49 -10.93
CA VAL A 101 3.83 1.88 -11.44
C VAL A 101 4.73 2.74 -10.54
N TYR A 102 4.57 2.63 -9.23
CA TYR A 102 5.40 3.31 -8.22
C TYR A 102 6.88 3.00 -8.43
N THR A 103 7.22 1.71 -8.53
CA THR A 103 8.61 1.24 -8.66
C THR A 103 9.26 1.79 -9.93
N ILE A 104 8.54 1.72 -11.06
CA ILE A 104 9.00 2.22 -12.34
C ILE A 104 9.24 3.74 -12.27
N LEU A 105 8.25 4.50 -11.80
CA LEU A 105 8.33 5.95 -11.72
C LEU A 105 9.41 6.43 -10.75
N ARG A 106 9.57 5.77 -9.61
CA ARG A 106 10.59 6.10 -8.62
C ARG A 106 11.97 5.93 -9.20
N TRP A 107 12.21 4.81 -9.89
CA TRP A 107 13.49 4.54 -10.54
C TRP A 107 13.81 5.58 -11.61
N PHE A 108 12.88 5.86 -12.53
CA PHE A 108 13.09 6.85 -13.58
C PHE A 108 13.29 8.27 -13.04
N SER A 109 12.50 8.68 -12.04
CA SER A 109 12.62 10.00 -11.42
C SER A 109 13.95 10.18 -10.71
N GLN A 110 14.39 9.16 -9.96
CA GLN A 110 15.66 9.23 -9.23
C GLN A 110 16.84 9.24 -10.18
N TYR A 111 16.81 8.38 -11.20
CA TYR A 111 17.82 8.37 -12.26
C TYR A 111 17.92 9.74 -12.94
N TYR A 112 16.78 10.33 -13.33
CA TYR A 112 16.74 11.64 -13.97
C TYR A 112 17.27 12.78 -13.07
N LEU A 113 16.94 12.78 -11.78
CA LEU A 113 17.46 13.79 -10.85
C LEU A 113 18.97 13.65 -10.62
N LEU A 114 19.47 12.42 -10.56
CA LEU A 114 20.91 12.16 -10.43
C LEU A 114 21.69 12.60 -11.67
N THR A 115 21.15 12.42 -12.89
CA THR A 115 21.81 12.91 -14.11
C THR A 115 21.81 14.44 -14.22
N LEU A 116 20.91 15.13 -13.51
CA LEU A 116 20.93 16.57 -13.30
C LEU A 116 21.89 17.03 -12.17
N ASN A 117 22.70 16.13 -11.61
CA ASN A 117 23.63 16.37 -10.49
C ASN A 117 22.96 16.84 -9.18
N TYR A 118 21.71 16.44 -8.93
CA TYR A 118 21.11 16.61 -7.60
C TYR A 118 21.83 15.72 -6.58
N GLN A 119 21.87 16.18 -5.32
CA GLN A 119 22.39 15.36 -4.22
C GLN A 119 21.56 14.06 -4.10
N PRO A 120 22.19 12.89 -3.89
CA PRO A 120 21.47 11.60 -3.84
C PRO A 120 20.32 11.55 -2.84
N TYR A 121 20.50 12.21 -1.69
CA TYR A 121 19.46 12.35 -0.67
C TYR A 121 18.21 13.09 -1.20
N LEU A 122 18.41 14.26 -1.83
CA LEU A 122 17.31 15.05 -2.42
C LEU A 122 16.65 14.31 -3.59
N ALA A 123 17.46 13.69 -4.45
CA ALA A 123 16.97 12.91 -5.58
C ALA A 123 16.07 11.76 -5.10
N SER A 124 16.49 11.03 -4.06
CA SER A 124 15.71 9.96 -3.44
C SER A 124 14.39 10.51 -2.86
N MET A 125 14.46 11.53 -2.01
CA MET A 125 13.29 12.08 -1.31
C MET A 125 12.22 12.61 -2.28
N ILE A 126 12.63 13.35 -3.32
CA ILE A 126 11.71 13.88 -4.33
C ILE A 126 11.06 12.75 -5.13
N SER A 127 11.87 11.77 -5.56
CA SER A 127 11.38 10.65 -6.37
C SER A 127 10.39 9.78 -5.61
N ASP A 128 10.69 9.50 -4.34
CA ASP A 128 9.83 8.75 -3.44
C ASP A 128 8.47 9.46 -3.25
N SER A 129 8.53 10.77 -2.98
CA SER A 129 7.34 11.60 -2.76
C SER A 129 6.43 11.67 -4.00
N ILE A 130 7.00 11.93 -5.18
CA ILE A 130 6.23 12.01 -6.43
C ILE A 130 5.62 10.66 -6.78
N SER A 131 6.40 9.60 -6.70
CA SER A 131 5.92 8.25 -6.99
C SER A 131 4.81 7.83 -6.04
N PHE A 132 4.91 8.16 -4.75
CA PHE A 132 3.88 7.83 -3.77
C PHE A 132 2.56 8.58 -4.05
N MET A 133 2.61 9.84 -4.48
CA MET A 133 1.41 10.57 -4.90
C MET A 133 0.74 9.92 -6.11
N ILE A 134 1.53 9.49 -7.09
CA ILE A 134 1.01 8.81 -8.29
C ILE A 134 0.46 7.42 -7.93
N TYR A 135 1.13 6.68 -7.05
CA TYR A 135 0.66 5.42 -6.50
C TYR A 135 -0.76 5.54 -5.95
N LEU A 136 -1.01 6.54 -5.10
CA LEU A 136 -2.35 6.77 -4.53
C LEU A 136 -3.38 7.02 -5.63
N VAL A 137 -3.04 7.80 -6.66
CA VAL A 137 -3.94 8.05 -7.80
C VAL A 137 -4.25 6.74 -8.55
N VAL A 138 -3.23 5.95 -8.89
CA VAL A 138 -3.38 4.68 -9.62
C VAL A 138 -4.22 3.68 -8.82
N VAL A 139 -3.99 3.57 -7.52
CA VAL A 139 -4.78 2.69 -6.65
C VAL A 139 -6.25 3.13 -6.62
N ASN A 140 -6.54 4.42 -6.43
CA ASN A 140 -7.91 4.93 -6.41
C ASN A 140 -8.62 4.71 -7.76
N LEU A 141 -7.93 4.89 -8.89
CA LEU A 141 -8.46 4.60 -10.23
C LEU A 141 -8.72 3.10 -10.43
N SER A 142 -7.79 2.23 -10.04
CA SER A 142 -7.93 0.77 -10.17
C SER A 142 -9.08 0.23 -9.34
N VAL A 143 -9.24 0.74 -8.11
CA VAL A 143 -10.38 0.41 -7.23
C VAL A 143 -11.71 0.86 -7.83
N LYS A 144 -11.73 2.04 -8.46
CA LYS A 144 -12.92 2.53 -9.18
C LYS A 144 -13.27 1.64 -10.39
N MET A 145 -12.26 1.19 -11.15
CA MET A 145 -12.46 0.29 -12.30
C MET A 145 -12.97 -1.09 -11.90
N THR A 146 -12.50 -1.63 -10.76
CA THR A 146 -12.95 -2.94 -10.24
C THR A 146 -14.34 -2.90 -9.57
N LYS A 147 -14.99 -1.71 -9.56
CA LYS A 147 -16.30 -1.45 -8.93
C LYS A 147 -16.36 -1.96 -7.49
N LEU A 148 -15.30 -1.75 -6.74
CA LEU A 148 -15.20 -2.18 -5.34
C LEU A 148 -16.17 -1.39 -4.43
N PHE A 149 -16.47 -0.14 -4.82
CA PHE A 149 -17.30 0.86 -4.14
C PHE A 149 -18.30 1.53 -5.11
#